data_AF-A0A0Q8ML82-F1
#
_entry.id   AF-A0A0Q8ML82-F1
#
_cell.length_a   1.000
_cell.length_b   1.000
_cell.length_c   1.000
_cell.angle_alpha   90.00
_cell.angle_beta   90.00
_cell.angle_gamma   90.00
#
_symmetry.space_group_name_H-M   'P 1'
#
loop_
_entity.id
_entity.type
_entity.pdbx_description
1 polymer ?
#
loop_
_entity_poly.entity_id
_entity_poly.type
_entity_poly.pdbx_seq_one_letter_code
_entity_poly.pdbx_strand_id
1 'polypeptide(L)'
;MGIIAFPDLAFFAQYGWMGVPAFFVISGFVISFSASATTPSKFLAARILRLGPAVWLCAPLTAIFIVLSGQNSIPSTLGRLFNSMAFFPLGSQIDGVYWTLSIEVAFYTCVFLILIFSNFSLFYKYICLIATISATFNILINAGYEQLNFSGKWTNLLLIRHGCEFAVGALAYHLYHNGVRLHRLIFLTIAIVGSYAETASYSPPFFIWTVFLMVFAVTIAANGQVLRLLSDPQRRLIRELGKATYPLYLVHQIVGVYLLYLLVEAGMSPYAALTSTFVLIFTLTGLICWAEERMRDRLRPSVIRLCDRLVSKKRATDFDGNGVDAEAYIRR
;
A
#
# COMPACT_ATOMS: atom_id res chain seq x y z
N MET A 1 -20.97 -12.83 -16.89
CA MET A 1 -20.78 -13.93 -15.92
C MET A 1 -21.96 -13.93 -14.98
N GLY A 2 -22.64 -15.07 -14.79
CA GLY A 2 -23.71 -15.19 -13.81
C GLY A 2 -23.20 -14.92 -12.40
N ILE A 3 -24.03 -14.33 -11.54
CA ILE A 3 -23.66 -14.07 -10.15
C ILE A 3 -23.71 -15.39 -9.37
N ILE A 4 -22.55 -15.97 -9.09
CA ILE A 4 -22.43 -17.11 -8.17
C ILE A 4 -22.47 -16.55 -6.75
N ALA A 5 -23.60 -16.73 -6.07
CA ALA A 5 -23.82 -16.19 -4.73
C ALA A 5 -23.47 -17.22 -3.64
N PHE A 6 -22.88 -16.73 -2.55
CA PHE A 6 -22.64 -17.50 -1.31
C PHE A 6 -23.25 -16.73 -0.12
N PRO A 7 -24.58 -16.78 0.07
CA PRO A 7 -25.26 -15.98 1.09
C PRO A 7 -24.70 -16.20 2.50
N ASP A 8 -24.38 -17.45 2.83
CA ASP A 8 -23.85 -17.84 4.15
C ASP A 8 -22.46 -17.26 4.43
N LEU A 9 -21.67 -17.02 3.38
CA LEU A 9 -20.32 -16.45 3.48
C LEU A 9 -20.30 -14.93 3.30
N ALA A 10 -21.34 -14.35 2.70
CA ALA A 10 -21.43 -12.92 2.42
C ALA A 10 -21.29 -12.09 3.71
N PHE A 11 -21.85 -12.57 4.82
CA PHE A 11 -21.74 -11.92 6.12
C PHE A 11 -20.29 -11.74 6.57
N PHE A 12 -19.42 -12.72 6.31
CA PHE A 12 -18.00 -12.68 6.69
C PHE A 12 -17.14 -11.97 5.63
N ALA A 13 -17.41 -12.23 4.34
CA ALA A 13 -16.59 -11.73 3.23
C ALA A 13 -16.72 -10.21 3.00
N GLN A 14 -17.88 -9.62 3.33
CA GLN A 14 -18.15 -8.20 3.12
C GLN A 14 -17.20 -7.25 3.86
N TYR A 15 -16.51 -7.70 4.91
CA TYR A 15 -15.58 -6.88 5.69
C TYR A 15 -14.13 -6.94 5.20
N GLY A 16 -13.84 -7.67 4.12
CA GLY A 16 -12.49 -7.82 3.58
C GLY A 16 -11.83 -6.49 3.18
N TRP A 17 -12.62 -5.46 2.84
CA TRP A 17 -12.11 -4.12 2.51
C TRP A 17 -11.36 -3.44 3.66
N MET A 18 -11.62 -3.84 4.93
CA MET A 18 -10.91 -3.33 6.11
C MET A 18 -9.41 -3.65 6.10
N GLY A 19 -8.96 -4.58 5.25
CA GLY A 19 -7.55 -4.81 5.01
C GLY A 19 -6.82 -3.60 4.39
N VAL A 20 -7.52 -2.76 3.61
CA VAL A 20 -6.94 -1.58 2.95
C VAL A 20 -6.51 -0.50 3.94
N PRO A 21 -7.37 0.02 4.84
CA PRO A 21 -6.94 1.01 5.83
C PRO A 21 -5.88 0.43 6.79
N ALA A 22 -5.98 -0.85 7.13
CA ALA A 22 -4.96 -1.54 7.92
C ALA A 22 -3.58 -1.55 7.23
N PHE A 23 -3.57 -1.81 5.92
CA PHE A 23 -2.38 -1.74 5.09
C PHE A 23 -1.75 -0.33 5.09
N PHE A 24 -2.57 0.73 4.97
CA PHE A 24 -2.07 2.11 5.02
C PHE A 24 -1.45 2.48 6.39
N VAL A 25 -2.02 2.03 7.50
CA VAL A 25 -1.41 2.19 8.83
C VAL A 25 -0.05 1.49 8.92
N ILE A 26 0.04 0.24 8.47
CA ILE A 26 1.30 -0.51 8.46
C ILE A 26 2.34 0.19 7.56
N SER A 27 1.93 0.64 6.38
CA SER A 27 2.79 1.37 5.44
C SER A 27 3.30 2.67 6.07
N GLY A 28 2.44 3.47 6.71
CA GLY A 28 2.84 4.70 7.42
C GLY A 28 3.95 4.47 8.45
N PHE A 29 3.84 3.40 9.24
CA PHE A 29 4.86 3.03 10.23
C PHE A 29 6.18 2.58 9.57
N VAL A 30 6.11 1.61 8.65
CA VAL A 30 7.30 1.01 8.00
C VAL A 30 8.05 2.04 7.16
N ILE A 31 7.33 2.96 6.52
CA ILE A 31 7.91 4.01 5.69
C ILE A 31 8.63 5.02 6.56
N SER A 32 8.00 5.45 7.66
CA SER A 32 8.64 6.36 8.62
C SER A 32 9.92 5.77 9.21
N PHE A 33 9.91 4.46 9.54
CA PHE A 33 11.11 3.73 9.92
C PHE A 33 12.17 3.74 8.83
N SER A 34 11.83 3.31 7.61
CA SER A 34 12.80 3.22 6.51
C SER A 34 13.36 4.58 6.07
N ALA A 35 12.53 5.63 6.07
CA ALA A 35 12.91 6.98 5.71
C ALA A 35 13.88 7.59 6.73
N SER A 36 13.76 7.25 8.01
CA SER A 36 14.69 7.71 9.05
C SER A 36 16.08 7.07 8.96
N ALA A 37 16.19 5.91 8.31
CA ALA A 37 17.40 5.08 8.31
C ALA A 37 18.13 5.01 6.95
N THR A 38 17.66 5.73 5.92
CA THR A 38 18.20 5.59 4.55
C THR A 38 18.32 6.92 3.80
N THR A 39 19.18 6.94 2.78
CA THR A 39 19.28 8.07 1.84
C THR A 39 18.07 8.10 0.91
N PRO A 40 17.74 9.26 0.31
CA PRO A 40 16.60 9.36 -0.62
C PRO A 40 16.68 8.36 -1.78
N SER A 41 17.87 8.14 -2.34
CA SER A 41 18.07 7.18 -3.44
C SER A 41 17.80 5.74 -3.02
N LYS A 42 18.33 5.32 -1.85
CA LYS A 42 18.08 4.00 -1.28
C LYS A 42 16.62 3.81 -0.90
N PHE A 43 15.98 4.85 -0.37
CA PHE A 43 14.55 4.86 -0.08
C PHE A 43 13.72 4.59 -1.34
N LEU A 44 13.94 5.36 -2.40
CA LEU A 44 13.23 5.20 -3.68
C LEU A 44 13.49 3.82 -4.29
N ALA A 45 14.74 3.37 -4.34
CA ALA A 45 15.10 2.06 -4.86
C ALA A 45 14.39 0.93 -4.09
N ALA A 46 14.34 1.03 -2.76
CA ALA A 46 13.63 0.05 -1.93
C ALA A 46 12.12 0.02 -2.21
N ARG A 47 11.49 1.17 -2.49
CA ARG A 47 10.07 1.24 -2.85
C ARG A 47 9.79 0.65 -4.24
N ILE A 48 10.61 0.97 -5.23
CA ILE A 48 10.49 0.40 -6.59
C ILE A 48 10.65 -1.12 -6.55
N LEU A 49 11.66 -1.62 -5.82
CA LEU A 49 11.92 -3.05 -5.68
C LEU A 49 10.86 -3.78 -4.84
N ARG A 50 10.09 -3.05 -4.02
CA ARG A 50 8.98 -3.60 -3.24
C ARG A 50 7.71 -3.76 -4.10
N LEU A 51 7.38 -2.78 -4.94
CA LEU A 51 6.14 -2.77 -5.70
C LEU A 51 6.28 -3.33 -7.12
N GLY A 52 7.35 -2.95 -7.82
CA GLY A 52 7.58 -3.22 -9.24
C GLY A 52 7.46 -4.69 -9.61
N PRO A 53 8.31 -5.58 -9.07
CA PRO A 53 8.34 -6.99 -9.45
C PRO A 53 6.98 -7.69 -9.36
N ALA A 54 6.23 -7.50 -8.29
CA ALA A 54 4.92 -8.11 -8.13
C ALA A 54 3.90 -7.52 -9.11
N VAL A 55 3.88 -6.19 -9.33
CA VAL A 55 2.99 -5.55 -10.30
C VAL A 55 3.27 -6.03 -11.72
N TRP A 56 4.54 -6.14 -12.10
CA TRP A 56 4.96 -6.59 -13.43
C TRP A 56 4.71 -8.08 -13.68
N LEU A 57 4.44 -8.87 -12.65
CA LEU A 57 3.99 -10.26 -12.78
C LEU A 57 2.46 -10.38 -12.74
N CYS A 58 1.82 -9.72 -11.78
CA CYS A 58 0.39 -9.82 -11.54
C CYS A 58 -0.44 -9.08 -12.60
N ALA A 59 -0.03 -7.87 -13.03
CA ALA A 59 -0.83 -7.08 -13.96
C ALA A 59 -0.95 -7.75 -15.35
N PRO A 60 0.14 -8.28 -15.96
CA PRO A 60 0.01 -9.04 -17.21
C PRO A 60 -0.82 -10.31 -17.05
N LEU A 61 -0.68 -11.01 -15.92
CA LEU A 61 -1.49 -12.19 -15.63
C LEU A 61 -2.98 -11.83 -15.60
N THR A 62 -3.36 -10.78 -14.87
CA THR A 62 -4.74 -10.30 -14.84
C THR A 62 -5.21 -9.86 -16.24
N ALA A 63 -4.35 -9.21 -17.03
CA ALA A 63 -4.68 -8.83 -18.41
C ALA A 63 -4.99 -10.04 -19.30
N ILE A 64 -4.24 -11.14 -19.17
CA ILE A 64 -4.51 -12.41 -19.88
C ILE A 64 -5.92 -12.89 -19.55
N PHE A 65 -6.27 -12.97 -18.25
CA PHE A 65 -7.58 -13.42 -17.80
C PHE A 65 -8.72 -12.50 -18.28
N ILE A 66 -8.50 -11.19 -18.32
CA ILE A 66 -9.46 -10.23 -18.89
C ILE A 66 -9.69 -10.50 -20.37
N VAL A 67 -8.63 -10.71 -21.16
CA VAL A 67 -8.76 -11.01 -22.60
C VAL A 67 -9.48 -12.34 -22.81
N LEU A 68 -9.12 -13.38 -22.06
CA LEU A 68 -9.77 -14.69 -22.12
C LEU A 68 -11.25 -14.64 -21.74
N SER A 69 -11.64 -13.71 -20.87
CA SER A 69 -13.04 -13.53 -20.49
C SER A 69 -13.93 -12.98 -21.60
N GLY A 70 -13.35 -12.39 -22.65
CA GLY A 70 -14.07 -11.74 -23.74
C GLY A 70 -14.85 -10.47 -23.34
N GLN A 71 -14.76 -10.01 -22.09
CA GLN A 71 -15.56 -8.88 -21.60
C GLN A 71 -15.03 -7.50 -21.99
N ASN A 72 -13.74 -7.38 -22.30
CA ASN A 72 -13.11 -6.11 -22.64
C ASN A 72 -12.36 -6.21 -23.97
N SER A 73 -12.31 -5.10 -24.70
CA SER A 73 -11.52 -5.03 -25.94
C SER A 73 -10.02 -5.08 -25.63
N ILE A 74 -9.24 -5.70 -26.52
CA ILE A 74 -7.77 -5.78 -26.37
C ILE A 74 -7.15 -4.37 -26.22
N PRO A 75 -7.50 -3.35 -27.03
CA PRO A 75 -6.92 -2.01 -26.89
C PRO A 75 -7.18 -1.39 -25.51
N SER A 76 -8.41 -1.53 -24.97
CA SER A 76 -8.73 -1.01 -23.64
C SER A 76 -7.93 -1.72 -22.54
N THR A 77 -7.71 -3.03 -22.68
CA THR A 77 -6.94 -3.83 -21.74
C THR A 77 -5.47 -3.46 -21.75
N LEU A 78 -4.89 -3.20 -22.94
CA LEU A 78 -3.51 -2.74 -23.07
C LEU A 78 -3.27 -1.36 -22.42
N GLY A 79 -4.20 -0.42 -22.61
CA GLY A 79 -4.12 0.89 -21.96
C GLY A 79 -4.15 0.78 -20.43
N ARG A 80 -5.03 -0.08 -19.89
CA ARG A 80 -5.12 -0.36 -18.44
C ARG A 80 -3.87 -1.05 -17.90
N LEU A 81 -3.33 -2.01 -18.66
CA LEU A 81 -2.09 -2.71 -18.32
C LEU A 81 -0.91 -1.73 -18.23
N PHE A 82 -0.78 -0.85 -19.22
CA PHE A 82 0.24 0.18 -19.22
C PHE A 82 0.13 1.09 -17.99
N ASN A 83 -1.07 1.60 -17.70
CA ASN A 83 -1.31 2.46 -16.54
C ASN A 83 -0.88 1.77 -15.24
N SER A 84 -1.22 0.49 -15.06
CA SER A 84 -0.86 -0.27 -13.87
C SER A 84 0.63 -0.57 -13.77
N MET A 85 1.29 -0.96 -14.86
CA MET A 85 2.72 -1.27 -14.86
C MET A 85 3.61 -0.02 -14.71
N ALA A 86 3.15 1.12 -15.24
CA ALA A 86 3.82 2.40 -15.12
C ALA A 86 3.50 3.15 -13.83
N PHE A 87 2.65 2.58 -12.95
CA PHE A 87 2.15 3.23 -11.75
C PHE A 87 1.49 4.59 -12.02
N PHE A 88 0.85 4.74 -13.20
CA PHE A 88 0.24 5.99 -13.61
C PHE A 88 -1.10 6.19 -12.89
N PRO A 89 -1.22 7.15 -11.95
CA PRO A 89 -2.31 7.18 -10.98
C PRO A 89 -3.64 7.67 -11.57
N LEU A 90 -3.61 8.42 -12.67
CA LEU A 90 -4.79 9.06 -13.27
C LEU A 90 -5.55 8.13 -14.23
N GLY A 91 -4.85 7.12 -14.78
CA GLY A 91 -5.41 6.16 -15.72
C GLY A 91 -6.32 5.12 -15.06
N SER A 92 -7.16 4.48 -15.87
CA SER A 92 -7.89 3.27 -15.44
C SER A 92 -6.89 2.13 -15.24
N GLN A 93 -6.99 1.47 -14.10
CA GLN A 93 -6.10 0.37 -13.73
C GLN A 93 -6.63 -0.97 -14.25
N ILE A 94 -5.74 -1.97 -14.35
CA ILE A 94 -6.08 -3.30 -14.86
C ILE A 94 -7.10 -4.03 -14.00
N ASP A 95 -7.08 -3.83 -12.68
CA ASP A 95 -8.01 -4.42 -11.73
C ASP A 95 -8.48 -3.38 -10.70
N GLY A 96 -9.66 -3.61 -10.11
CA GLY A 96 -10.30 -2.79 -9.10
C GLY A 96 -9.58 -2.77 -7.75
N VAL A 97 -8.49 -3.54 -7.57
CA VAL A 97 -7.63 -3.47 -6.38
C VAL A 97 -6.47 -2.48 -6.52
N TYR A 98 -6.08 -2.11 -7.76
CA TYR A 98 -4.87 -1.34 -8.05
C TYR A 98 -5.01 0.17 -7.73
N TRP A 99 -6.20 0.66 -7.39
CA TRP A 99 -6.34 2.06 -6.97
C TRP A 99 -5.60 2.33 -5.64
N THR A 100 -5.49 1.35 -4.74
CA THR A 100 -4.75 1.51 -3.48
C THR A 100 -3.26 1.70 -3.73
N LEU A 101 -2.73 1.08 -4.78
CA LEU A 101 -1.35 1.25 -5.22
C LEU A 101 -1.06 2.69 -5.65
N SER A 102 -2.00 3.35 -6.33
CA SER A 102 -1.85 4.76 -6.72
C SER A 102 -1.74 5.67 -5.50
N ILE A 103 -2.52 5.41 -4.45
CA ILE A 103 -2.46 6.13 -3.17
C ILE A 103 -1.11 5.89 -2.48
N GLU A 104 -0.69 4.63 -2.45
CA GLU A 104 0.58 4.25 -1.84
C GLU A 104 1.78 4.91 -2.55
N VAL A 105 1.79 4.90 -3.88
CA VAL A 105 2.81 5.59 -4.69
C VAL A 105 2.78 7.11 -4.46
N ALA A 106 1.59 7.70 -4.29
CA ALA A 106 1.48 9.12 -3.95
C ALA A 106 2.15 9.43 -2.59
N PHE A 107 1.86 8.63 -1.55
CA PHE A 107 2.53 8.76 -0.26
C PHE A 107 4.04 8.60 -0.36
N TYR A 108 4.51 7.58 -1.10
CA TYR A 108 5.93 7.34 -1.29
C TYR A 108 6.62 8.51 -1.99
N THR A 109 5.95 9.08 -2.98
CA THR A 109 6.42 10.25 -3.72
C THR A 109 6.54 11.45 -2.79
N CYS A 110 5.54 11.74 -1.96
CA CYS A 110 5.60 12.83 -0.99
C CYS A 110 6.76 12.64 0.01
N VAL A 111 6.93 11.45 0.58
CA VAL A 111 8.06 11.16 1.49
C VAL A 111 9.39 11.33 0.77
N PHE A 112 9.53 10.79 -0.43
CA PHE A 112 10.75 10.91 -1.22
C PHE A 112 11.10 12.37 -1.55
N LEU A 113 10.12 13.19 -1.94
CA LEU A 113 10.32 14.61 -2.20
C LEU A 113 10.78 15.35 -0.94
N ILE A 114 10.16 15.07 0.22
CA ILE A 114 10.59 15.66 1.50
C ILE A 114 12.04 15.26 1.83
N LEU A 115 12.41 14.00 1.62
CA LEU A 115 13.77 13.53 1.87
C LEU A 115 14.81 14.15 0.92
N ILE A 116 14.42 14.54 -0.30
CA ILE A 116 15.33 15.24 -1.21
C ILE A 116 15.50 16.70 -0.81
N PHE A 117 14.41 17.40 -0.55
CA PHE A 117 14.39 18.86 -0.42
C PHE A 117 14.55 19.35 1.01
N SER A 118 14.46 18.48 2.02
CA SER A 118 14.33 18.90 3.40
C SER A 118 14.86 17.86 4.39
N ASN A 119 14.89 18.26 5.65
CA ASN A 119 15.28 17.38 6.75
C ASN A 119 14.10 16.52 7.20
N PHE A 120 14.40 15.39 7.85
CA PHE A 120 13.41 14.48 8.43
C PHE A 120 12.45 15.16 9.44
N SER A 121 12.81 16.33 9.98
CA SER A 121 11.91 17.13 10.82
C SER A 121 10.70 17.70 10.07
N LEU A 122 10.83 17.97 8.76
CA LEU A 122 9.70 18.40 7.93
C LEU A 122 8.73 17.25 7.65
N PHE A 123 9.23 16.02 7.58
CA PHE A 123 8.40 14.83 7.44
C PHE A 123 7.41 14.70 8.61
N TYR A 124 7.87 14.88 9.84
CA TYR A 124 6.96 14.90 11.00
C TYR A 124 5.86 15.98 10.87
N LYS A 125 6.23 17.20 10.48
CA LYS A 125 5.26 18.30 10.28
C LYS A 125 4.25 17.98 9.18
N TYR A 126 4.71 17.40 8.08
CA TYR A 126 3.87 16.95 6.98
C TYR A 126 2.87 15.89 7.43
N ILE A 127 3.30 14.91 8.23
CA ILE A 127 2.41 13.89 8.80
C ILE A 127 1.35 14.53 9.71
N CYS A 128 1.73 15.47 10.58
CA CYS A 128 0.76 16.20 11.41
C CYS A 128 -0.24 17.02 10.57
N LEU A 129 0.24 17.64 9.50
CA LEU A 129 -0.61 18.41 8.57
C LEU A 129 -1.63 17.49 7.88
N ILE A 130 -1.17 16.37 7.32
CA ILE A 130 -2.05 15.38 6.69
C ILE A 130 -3.04 14.79 7.69
N ALA A 131 -2.60 14.46 8.92
CA ALA A 131 -3.49 13.97 9.96
C ALA A 131 -4.64 14.96 10.20
N THR A 132 -4.33 16.25 10.27
CA THR A 132 -5.31 17.31 10.56
C THR A 132 -6.24 17.56 9.38
N ILE A 133 -5.70 17.66 8.15
CA ILE A 133 -6.50 17.86 6.93
C ILE A 133 -7.43 16.67 6.70
N SER A 134 -6.90 15.46 6.83
CA SER A 134 -7.67 14.23 6.57
C SER A 134 -8.72 13.98 7.64
N ALA A 135 -8.40 14.24 8.91
CA ALA A 135 -9.37 14.11 9.99
C ALA A 135 -10.51 15.11 9.82
N THR A 136 -10.19 16.37 9.53
CA THR A 136 -11.20 17.40 9.24
C THR A 136 -12.07 16.99 8.05
N PHE A 137 -11.47 16.52 6.96
CA PHE A 137 -12.20 16.06 5.79
C PHE A 137 -13.13 14.89 6.12
N ASN A 138 -12.64 13.83 6.76
CA ASN A 138 -13.43 12.64 7.09
C ASN A 138 -14.58 12.98 8.04
N ILE A 139 -14.35 13.85 9.03
CA ILE A 139 -15.40 14.33 9.94
C ILE A 139 -16.47 15.12 9.18
N LEU A 140 -16.09 16.02 8.28
CA LEU A 140 -17.03 16.81 7.49
C LEU A 140 -17.85 15.93 6.53
N ILE A 141 -17.22 14.95 5.88
CA ILE A 141 -17.93 13.97 5.04
C ILE A 141 -18.93 13.18 5.89
N ASN A 142 -18.52 12.69 7.07
CA ASN A 142 -19.40 11.96 7.98
C ASN A 142 -20.57 12.83 8.49
N ALA A 143 -20.35 14.13 8.65
CA ALA A 143 -21.37 15.11 9.02
C ALA A 143 -22.33 15.51 7.85
N GLY A 144 -22.19 14.89 6.68
CA GLY A 144 -23.11 15.08 5.54
C GLY A 144 -22.65 16.10 4.50
N TYR A 145 -21.42 16.62 4.58
CA TYR A 145 -20.86 17.56 3.59
C TYR A 145 -20.24 16.84 2.38
N GLU A 146 -20.97 15.92 1.74
CA GLU A 146 -20.46 15.07 0.65
C GLU A 146 -19.97 15.87 -0.58
N GLN A 147 -20.49 17.08 -0.79
CA GLN A 147 -20.07 18.01 -1.85
C GLN A 147 -18.59 18.39 -1.79
N LEU A 148 -17.93 18.21 -0.64
CA LEU A 148 -16.48 18.42 -0.50
C LEU A 148 -15.65 17.37 -1.25
N ASN A 149 -16.24 16.26 -1.67
CA ASN A 149 -15.57 15.22 -2.44
C ASN A 149 -15.52 15.59 -3.95
N PHE A 150 -14.83 16.70 -4.26
CA PHE A 150 -14.78 17.31 -5.60
C PHE A 150 -14.26 16.38 -6.72
N SER A 151 -13.52 15.32 -6.35
CA SER A 151 -13.21 14.18 -7.22
C SER A 151 -12.57 13.08 -6.38
N GLY A 152 -13.28 11.96 -6.18
CA GLY A 152 -12.82 10.84 -5.34
C GLY A 152 -11.40 10.34 -5.67
N LYS A 153 -10.93 10.52 -6.91
CA LYS A 153 -9.54 10.19 -7.28
C LYS A 153 -8.53 11.19 -6.73
N TRP A 154 -8.80 12.49 -6.82
CA TRP A 154 -7.87 13.53 -6.34
C TRP A 154 -7.80 13.56 -4.81
N THR A 155 -8.93 13.38 -4.13
CA THR A 155 -8.96 13.26 -2.66
C THR A 155 -8.17 12.05 -2.17
N ASN A 156 -8.13 10.97 -2.95
CA ASN A 156 -7.28 9.80 -2.70
C ASN A 156 -5.80 10.09 -2.96
N LEU A 157 -5.45 10.68 -4.11
CA LEU A 157 -4.05 10.93 -4.49
C LEU A 157 -3.37 12.03 -3.65
N LEU A 158 -4.15 13.01 -3.18
CA LEU A 158 -3.68 14.03 -2.24
C LEU A 158 -3.64 13.53 -0.80
N LEU A 159 -3.97 12.26 -0.57
CA LEU A 159 -4.03 11.62 0.74
C LEU A 159 -5.01 12.30 1.70
N ILE A 160 -6.01 13.02 1.18
CA ILE A 160 -6.99 13.73 2.00
C ILE A 160 -7.98 12.74 2.62
N ARG A 161 -8.41 11.72 1.86
CA ARG A 161 -9.33 10.71 2.37
C ARG A 161 -8.65 9.72 3.33
N HIS A 162 -7.50 9.19 2.91
CA HIS A 162 -6.82 8.09 3.60
C HIS A 162 -5.56 8.51 4.37
N GLY A 163 -5.36 9.82 4.56
CA GLY A 163 -4.17 10.34 5.21
C GLY A 163 -4.13 10.08 6.70
N CYS A 164 -5.29 9.90 7.34
CA CYS A 164 -5.39 9.51 8.75
C CYS A 164 -4.71 8.17 9.01
N GLU A 165 -4.95 7.17 8.16
CA GLU A 165 -4.40 5.82 8.29
C GLU A 165 -2.87 5.86 8.20
N PHE A 166 -2.33 6.50 7.15
CA PHE A 166 -0.88 6.70 7.04
C PHE A 166 -0.30 7.46 8.24
N ALA A 167 -1.02 8.49 8.72
CA ALA A 167 -0.58 9.29 9.85
C ALA A 167 -0.60 8.53 11.18
N VAL A 168 -1.59 7.66 11.44
CA VAL A 168 -1.62 6.79 12.62
C VAL A 168 -0.35 5.95 12.68
N GLY A 169 0.01 5.29 11.57
CA GLY A 169 1.22 4.50 11.47
C GLY A 169 2.50 5.32 11.68
N ALA A 170 2.60 6.45 10.98
CA ALA A 170 3.78 7.32 11.03
C ALA A 170 3.98 7.96 12.42
N LEU A 171 2.90 8.43 13.05
CA LEU A 171 2.95 8.99 14.40
C LEU A 171 3.26 7.92 15.43
N ALA A 172 2.70 6.71 15.31
CA ALA A 172 3.07 5.58 16.16
C ALA A 172 4.57 5.26 16.06
N TYR A 173 5.16 5.34 14.86
CA TYR A 173 6.62 5.22 14.69
C TYR A 173 7.38 6.32 15.43
N HIS A 174 6.95 7.58 15.31
CA HIS A 174 7.59 8.68 16.04
C HIS A 174 7.50 8.50 17.55
N LEU A 175 6.35 8.09 18.09
CA LEU A 175 6.20 7.75 19.52
C LEU A 175 7.18 6.64 19.94
N TYR A 176 7.26 5.58 19.14
CA TYR A 176 8.16 4.46 19.39
C TYR A 176 9.64 4.88 19.37
N HIS A 177 10.06 5.68 18.38
CA HIS A 177 11.46 6.00 18.16
C HIS A 177 11.99 7.17 18.99
N ASN A 178 11.23 8.26 19.16
CA ASN A 178 11.67 9.43 19.94
C ASN A 178 10.87 9.68 21.22
N GLY A 179 10.08 8.71 21.65
CA GLY A 179 9.36 8.73 22.92
C GLY A 179 8.04 9.51 22.90
N VAL A 180 7.36 9.42 24.04
CA VAL A 180 6.03 10.01 24.27
C VAL A 180 6.17 11.50 24.59
N ARG A 181 5.45 12.33 23.84
CA ARG A 181 5.31 13.77 24.09
C ARG A 181 3.86 14.19 23.82
N LEU A 182 3.35 15.17 24.57
CA LEU A 182 1.95 15.60 24.49
C LEU A 182 1.50 15.93 23.06
N HIS A 183 2.27 16.73 22.31
CA HIS A 183 1.92 17.09 20.94
C HIS A 183 1.79 15.86 20.01
N ARG A 184 2.62 14.82 20.20
CA ARG A 184 2.54 13.59 19.40
C ARG A 184 1.30 12.77 19.73
N LEU A 185 0.93 12.72 21.01
CA LEU A 185 -0.32 12.11 21.46
C LEU A 185 -1.53 12.85 20.88
N ILE A 186 -1.52 14.19 20.89
CA ILE A 186 -2.58 15.01 20.31
C ILE A 186 -2.77 14.68 18.82
N PHE A 187 -1.70 14.73 18.01
CA PHE A 187 -1.82 14.42 16.58
C PHE A 187 -2.17 12.95 16.32
N LEU A 188 -1.70 12.01 17.14
CA LEU A 188 -2.08 10.61 17.02
C LEU A 188 -3.58 10.43 17.30
N THR A 189 -4.10 11.08 18.35
CA THR A 189 -5.53 11.08 18.65
C THR A 189 -6.34 11.70 17.51
N ILE A 190 -5.90 12.82 16.94
CA ILE A 190 -6.54 13.43 15.75
C ILE A 190 -6.60 12.43 14.59
N ALA A 191 -5.49 11.76 14.28
CA ALA A 191 -5.42 10.78 13.21
C ALA A 191 -6.35 9.57 13.49
N ILE A 192 -6.38 9.07 14.73
CA ILE A 192 -7.26 7.97 15.14
C ILE A 192 -8.73 8.37 15.00
N VAL A 193 -9.14 9.53 15.54
CA VAL A 193 -10.51 10.03 15.42
C VAL A 193 -10.91 10.21 13.95
N GLY A 194 -10.02 10.77 13.13
CA GLY A 194 -10.25 10.91 11.69
C GLY A 194 -10.39 9.58 10.96
N SER A 195 -9.63 8.54 11.35
CA SER A 195 -9.78 7.18 10.80
C SER A 195 -11.09 6.52 11.22
N TYR A 196 -11.55 6.80 12.44
CA TYR A 196 -12.87 6.35 12.88
C TYR A 196 -13.99 7.06 12.14
N ALA A 197 -13.84 8.34 11.78
CA ALA A 197 -14.88 9.04 11.01
C ALA A 197 -15.14 8.40 9.63
N GLU A 198 -14.15 7.73 9.01
CA GLU A 198 -14.36 6.94 7.78
C GLU A 198 -15.16 5.64 8.04
N THR A 199 -15.03 5.05 9.24
CA THR A 199 -15.59 3.73 9.57
C THR A 199 -16.82 3.76 10.51
N ALA A 200 -17.09 4.90 11.15
CA ALA A 200 -18.05 5.04 12.25
C ALA A 200 -19.51 4.81 11.84
N SER A 201 -19.86 5.07 10.58
CA SER A 201 -21.22 4.86 10.08
C SER A 201 -21.56 3.38 9.87
N TYR A 202 -20.61 2.47 10.06
CA TYR A 202 -20.78 1.05 9.75
C TYR A 202 -20.39 0.17 10.95
N SER A 203 -21.37 -0.55 11.49
CA SER A 203 -21.16 -1.70 12.38
C SER A 203 -21.31 -2.98 11.56
N PRO A 204 -20.42 -3.99 11.66
CA PRO A 204 -19.25 -4.17 12.53
C PRO A 204 -17.89 -3.51 12.16
N PRO A 205 -17.66 -2.84 11.00
CA PRO A 205 -16.35 -2.26 10.65
C PRO A 205 -15.66 -1.49 11.77
N PHE A 206 -16.40 -0.70 12.55
CA PHE A 206 -15.89 -0.03 13.74
C PHE A 206 -15.13 -0.98 14.70
N PHE A 207 -15.73 -2.12 15.05
CA PHE A 207 -15.13 -3.09 15.98
C PHE A 207 -13.88 -3.75 15.38
N ILE A 208 -13.94 -4.14 14.10
CA ILE A 208 -12.80 -4.73 13.38
C ILE A 208 -11.63 -3.73 13.38
N TRP A 209 -11.91 -2.45 13.16
CA TRP A 209 -10.91 -1.38 13.21
C TRP A 209 -10.29 -1.22 14.60
N THR A 210 -11.11 -1.22 15.64
CA THR A 210 -10.63 -1.14 17.03
C THR A 210 -9.71 -2.32 17.37
N VAL A 211 -10.11 -3.54 17.02
CA VAL A 211 -9.29 -4.75 17.23
C VAL A 211 -7.96 -4.63 16.48
N PHE A 212 -7.99 -4.19 15.23
CA PHE A 212 -6.77 -3.97 14.45
C PHE A 212 -5.83 -2.95 15.12
N LEU A 213 -6.32 -1.78 15.52
CA LEU A 213 -5.50 -0.74 16.16
C LEU A 213 -4.92 -1.23 17.51
N MET A 214 -5.68 -2.01 18.29
CA MET A 214 -5.19 -2.62 19.52
C MET A 214 -4.06 -3.62 19.24
N VAL A 215 -4.26 -4.55 18.31
CA VAL A 215 -3.24 -5.54 17.93
C VAL A 215 -1.99 -4.84 17.38
N PHE A 216 -2.17 -3.80 16.56
CA PHE A 216 -1.08 -3.00 16.03
C PHE A 216 -0.28 -2.31 17.15
N ALA A 217 -0.97 -1.65 18.09
CA ALA A 217 -0.33 -0.98 19.23
C ALA A 217 0.42 -1.98 20.13
N VAL A 218 -0.20 -3.12 20.46
CA VAL A 218 0.44 -4.19 21.24
C VAL A 218 1.66 -4.75 20.52
N THR A 219 1.59 -4.92 19.20
CA THR A 219 2.72 -5.43 18.40
C THR A 219 3.91 -4.47 18.44
N ILE A 220 3.66 -3.16 18.33
CA ILE A 220 4.72 -2.13 18.44
C ILE A 220 5.28 -2.11 19.87
N ALA A 221 4.41 -2.10 20.89
CA ALA A 221 4.82 -2.06 22.29
C ALA A 221 5.64 -3.29 22.70
N ALA A 222 5.25 -4.47 22.20
CA ALA A 222 5.99 -5.70 22.42
C ALA A 222 7.38 -5.70 21.76
N ASN A 223 7.65 -4.81 20.81
CA ASN A 223 8.96 -4.62 20.17
C ASN A 223 9.64 -5.95 19.75
N GLY A 224 8.88 -6.81 19.07
CA GLY A 224 9.36 -8.12 18.60
C GLY A 224 9.53 -9.19 19.69
N GLN A 225 9.17 -8.93 20.96
CA GLN A 225 9.16 -9.95 22.01
C GLN A 225 8.21 -11.10 21.67
N VAL A 226 7.06 -10.81 21.05
CA VAL A 226 6.12 -11.86 20.59
C VAL A 226 6.79 -12.81 19.62
N LEU A 227 7.63 -12.31 18.71
CA LEU A 227 8.39 -13.16 17.78
C LEU A 227 9.38 -14.05 18.53
N ARG A 228 9.92 -13.62 19.68
CA ARG A 228 10.84 -14.42 20.49
C ARG A 228 10.20 -15.68 21.08
N LEU A 229 8.88 -15.66 21.30
CA LEU A 229 8.11 -16.80 21.79
C LEU A 229 7.89 -17.89 20.73
N LEU A 230 8.08 -17.55 19.46
CA LEU A 230 7.87 -18.46 18.34
C LEU A 230 9.15 -19.23 17.99
N SER A 231 8.98 -20.46 17.53
CA SER A 231 10.07 -21.26 16.97
C SER A 231 10.52 -20.72 15.60
N ASP A 232 11.74 -21.08 15.18
CA ASP A 232 12.27 -20.62 13.89
C ASP A 232 11.39 -20.99 12.68
N PRO A 233 10.78 -22.20 12.60
CA PRO A 233 9.83 -22.52 11.54
C PRO A 233 8.60 -21.60 11.54
N GLN A 234 8.05 -21.28 12.72
CA GLN A 234 6.90 -20.39 12.85
C GLN A 234 7.24 -18.96 12.42
N ARG A 235 8.40 -18.43 12.83
CA ARG A 235 8.88 -17.10 12.40
C ARG A 235 9.07 -17.05 10.88
N ARG A 236 9.64 -18.10 10.31
CA ARG A 236 9.78 -18.23 8.85
C ARG A 236 8.42 -18.21 8.18
N LEU A 237 7.47 -19.01 8.65
CA LEU A 237 6.12 -19.06 8.09
C LEU A 237 5.43 -17.69 8.12
N ILE A 238 5.43 -17.00 9.26
CA ILE A 238 4.82 -15.65 9.38
C ILE A 238 5.45 -14.68 8.39
N ARG A 239 6.78 -14.71 8.25
CA ARG A 239 7.49 -13.85 7.28
C ARG A 239 7.10 -14.18 5.84
N GLU A 240 7.04 -15.46 5.47
CA GLU A 240 6.66 -15.85 4.11
C GLU A 240 5.18 -15.49 3.82
N LEU A 241 4.28 -15.70 4.79
CA LEU A 241 2.88 -15.26 4.68
C LEU A 241 2.79 -13.74 4.50
N GLY A 242 3.55 -12.97 5.27
CA GLY A 242 3.60 -11.51 5.15
C GLY A 242 4.18 -11.01 3.82
N LYS A 243 5.04 -11.78 3.15
CA LYS A 243 5.48 -11.46 1.78
C LYS A 243 4.38 -11.76 0.77
N ALA A 244 3.64 -12.85 0.96
CA ALA A 244 2.60 -13.32 0.04
C ALA A 244 1.34 -12.45 0.01
N THR A 245 1.07 -11.67 1.06
CA THR A 245 -0.12 -10.80 1.15
C THR A 245 -0.24 -9.83 -0.03
N TYR A 246 0.87 -9.25 -0.50
CA TYR A 246 0.83 -8.27 -1.58
C TYR A 246 0.55 -8.89 -2.96
N PRO A 247 1.28 -9.92 -3.42
CA PRO A 247 0.91 -10.64 -4.63
C PRO A 247 -0.50 -11.24 -4.58
N LEU A 248 -0.91 -11.80 -3.44
CA LEU A 248 -2.27 -12.32 -3.25
C LEU A 248 -3.32 -11.22 -3.47
N TYR A 249 -3.12 -10.05 -2.88
CA TYR A 249 -4.00 -8.90 -3.04
C TYR A 249 -4.12 -8.47 -4.51
N LEU A 250 -3.03 -8.48 -5.28
CA LEU A 250 -3.06 -8.06 -6.69
C LEU A 250 -3.78 -9.03 -7.64
N VAL A 251 -3.83 -10.32 -7.32
CA VAL A 251 -4.41 -11.33 -8.23
C VAL A 251 -5.80 -11.84 -7.80
N HIS A 252 -6.16 -11.73 -6.53
CA HIS A 252 -7.33 -12.45 -6.02
C HIS A 252 -8.68 -12.05 -6.65
N GLN A 253 -8.84 -10.80 -7.13
CA GLN A 253 -10.13 -10.29 -7.57
C GLN A 253 -10.52 -10.81 -8.96
N ILE A 254 -9.96 -10.27 -10.05
CA ILE A 254 -10.37 -10.69 -11.40
C ILE A 254 -10.00 -12.15 -11.68
N VAL A 255 -8.77 -12.56 -11.34
CA VAL A 255 -8.31 -13.94 -11.59
C VAL A 255 -9.13 -14.92 -10.76
N GLY A 256 -9.40 -14.61 -9.49
CA GLY A 256 -10.21 -15.48 -8.62
C GLY A 256 -11.65 -15.61 -9.09
N VAL A 257 -12.31 -14.50 -9.44
CA VAL A 257 -13.68 -14.54 -9.98
C VAL A 257 -13.75 -15.32 -11.29
N TYR A 258 -12.77 -15.15 -12.18
CA TYR A 258 -12.73 -15.88 -13.45
C TYR A 258 -12.50 -17.38 -13.26
N LEU A 259 -11.55 -17.78 -12.40
CA LEU A 259 -11.31 -19.19 -12.08
C LEU A 259 -12.55 -19.83 -11.47
N LEU A 260 -13.22 -19.14 -10.53
CA LEU A 260 -14.46 -19.62 -9.94
C LEU A 260 -15.54 -19.85 -11.01
N TYR A 261 -15.71 -18.89 -11.93
CA TYR A 261 -16.64 -19.01 -13.05
C TYR A 261 -16.33 -20.24 -13.91
N LEU A 262 -15.07 -20.43 -14.33
CA LEU A 262 -14.67 -21.57 -15.15
C LEU A 262 -14.95 -22.92 -14.49
N LEU A 263 -14.70 -23.03 -13.18
CA LEU A 263 -14.92 -24.28 -12.45
C LEU A 263 -16.41 -24.60 -12.30
N VAL A 264 -17.25 -23.59 -12.08
CA VAL A 264 -18.72 -23.78 -12.06
C VAL A 264 -19.26 -24.14 -13.44
N GLU A 265 -18.79 -23.49 -14.51
CA GLU A 265 -19.13 -23.84 -15.90
C GLU A 265 -18.67 -25.26 -16.26
N ALA A 266 -17.57 -25.72 -15.68
CA ALA A 266 -17.10 -27.10 -15.82
C ALA A 266 -17.95 -28.13 -15.04
N GLY A 267 -19.05 -27.71 -14.40
CA GLY A 267 -19.99 -28.57 -13.69
C GLY A 267 -19.67 -28.81 -12.21
N MET A 268 -18.67 -28.12 -11.63
CA MET A 268 -18.41 -28.23 -10.20
C MET A 268 -19.49 -27.52 -9.38
N SER A 269 -19.84 -28.09 -8.22
CA SER A 269 -20.69 -27.38 -7.25
C SER A 269 -20.05 -26.05 -6.80
N PRO A 270 -20.83 -25.01 -6.48
CA PRO A 270 -20.29 -23.70 -6.12
C PRO A 270 -19.26 -23.74 -4.98
N TYR A 271 -19.49 -24.52 -3.93
CA TYR A 271 -18.57 -24.64 -2.79
C TYR A 271 -17.27 -25.40 -3.13
N ALA A 272 -17.36 -26.42 -3.98
CA ALA A 272 -16.19 -27.13 -4.48
C ALA A 272 -15.34 -26.24 -5.41
N ALA A 273 -16.01 -25.49 -6.29
CA ALA A 273 -15.36 -24.49 -7.14
C ALA A 273 -14.68 -23.40 -6.31
N LEU A 274 -15.35 -22.86 -5.28
CA LEU A 274 -14.76 -21.86 -4.38
C LEU A 274 -13.51 -22.36 -3.66
N THR A 275 -13.58 -23.57 -3.08
CA THR A 275 -12.44 -24.18 -2.39
C THR A 275 -11.27 -24.40 -3.34
N SER A 276 -11.57 -24.90 -4.54
CA SER A 276 -10.57 -25.12 -5.59
C SER A 276 -9.94 -23.80 -6.06
N THR A 277 -10.74 -22.74 -6.23
CA THR A 277 -10.25 -21.39 -6.54
C THR A 277 -9.31 -20.88 -5.46
N PHE A 278 -9.62 -21.05 -4.17
CA PHE A 278 -8.69 -20.66 -3.10
C PHE A 278 -7.35 -21.40 -3.23
N VAL A 279 -7.39 -22.73 -3.39
CA VAL A 279 -6.18 -23.55 -3.56
C VAL A 279 -5.35 -23.07 -4.77
N LEU A 280 -6.01 -22.82 -5.91
CA LEU A 280 -5.35 -22.32 -7.12
C LEU A 280 -4.73 -20.94 -6.90
N ILE A 281 -5.45 -20.00 -6.28
CA ILE A 281 -4.97 -18.64 -6.02
C ILE A 281 -3.80 -18.64 -5.02
N PHE A 282 -3.85 -19.44 -3.95
CA PHE A 282 -2.73 -19.57 -3.03
C PHE A 282 -1.51 -20.20 -3.69
N THR A 283 -1.71 -21.24 -4.51
CA THR A 283 -0.63 -21.89 -5.26
C THR A 283 0.01 -20.90 -6.24
N LEU A 284 -0.80 -20.19 -7.01
CA LEU A 284 -0.38 -19.15 -7.94
C LEU A 284 0.38 -18.02 -7.22
N THR A 285 -0.12 -17.58 -6.06
CA THR A 285 0.56 -16.57 -5.22
C THR A 285 1.95 -17.05 -4.80
N GLY A 286 2.09 -18.33 -4.40
CA GLY A 286 3.39 -18.92 -4.07
C GLY A 286 4.37 -18.90 -5.26
N LEU A 287 3.89 -19.24 -6.46
CA LEU A 287 4.68 -19.16 -7.70
C LEU A 287 5.09 -17.72 -8.03
N ILE A 288 4.16 -16.77 -7.88
CA ILE A 288 4.44 -15.35 -8.09
C ILE A 288 5.47 -14.84 -7.08
N CYS A 289 5.35 -15.19 -5.80
CA CYS A 289 6.35 -14.81 -4.79
C CYS A 289 7.74 -15.33 -5.18
N TRP A 290 7.84 -16.61 -5.56
CA TRP A 290 9.10 -17.22 -5.99
C TRP A 290 9.71 -16.53 -7.22
N ALA A 291 8.88 -16.09 -8.17
CA ALA A 291 9.31 -15.35 -9.36
C ALA A 291 9.69 -13.89 -9.03
N GLU A 292 8.91 -13.25 -8.16
CA GLU A 292 9.13 -11.89 -7.66
C GLU A 292 10.50 -11.77 -6.99
N GLU A 293 10.85 -12.71 -6.11
CA GLU A 293 12.14 -12.68 -5.41
C GLU A 293 13.32 -12.73 -6.40
N ARG A 294 13.25 -13.60 -7.41
CA ARG A 294 14.28 -13.69 -8.47
C ARG A 294 14.35 -12.41 -9.30
N MET A 295 13.20 -11.88 -9.69
CA MET A 295 13.13 -10.65 -10.48
C MET A 295 13.70 -9.47 -9.70
N ARG A 296 13.33 -9.35 -8.42
CA ARG A 296 13.83 -8.31 -7.51
C ARG A 296 15.34 -8.35 -7.36
N ASP A 297 15.92 -9.52 -7.17
CA ASP A 297 17.37 -9.65 -6.99
C ASP A 297 18.15 -9.36 -8.28
N ARG A 298 17.61 -9.70 -9.45
CA ARG A 298 18.18 -9.31 -10.75
C ARG A 298 18.10 -7.79 -11.01
N LEU A 299 17.00 -7.15 -10.62
CA LEU A 299 16.79 -5.72 -10.86
C LEU A 299 17.50 -4.81 -9.86
N ARG A 300 17.74 -5.31 -8.64
CA ARG A 300 18.31 -4.55 -7.52
C ARG A 300 19.53 -3.71 -7.90
N PRO A 301 20.58 -4.24 -8.55
CA PRO A 301 21.78 -3.45 -8.87
C PRO A 301 21.46 -2.30 -9.85
N SER A 302 20.62 -2.56 -10.84
CA SER A 302 20.27 -1.57 -11.87
C SER A 302 19.36 -0.46 -11.33
N VAL A 303 18.39 -0.81 -10.49
CA VAL A 303 17.49 0.15 -9.85
C VAL A 303 18.27 1.06 -8.90
N ILE A 304 19.15 0.50 -8.07
CA ILE A 304 19.97 1.31 -7.15
C ILE A 304 20.82 2.33 -7.94
N ARG A 305 21.54 1.88 -8.98
CA ARG A 305 22.35 2.77 -9.83
C ARG A 305 21.53 3.87 -10.49
N LEU A 306 20.33 3.55 -10.97
CA LEU A 306 19.45 4.54 -11.58
C LEU A 306 19.00 5.59 -10.56
N CYS A 307 18.56 5.17 -9.37
CA CYS A 307 18.13 6.07 -8.32
C CYS A 307 19.27 6.96 -7.81
N ASP A 308 20.49 6.42 -7.68
CA ASP A 308 21.66 7.20 -7.29
C ASP A 308 21.96 8.29 -8.33
N ARG A 309 21.90 7.98 -9.64
CA ARG A 309 22.08 8.98 -10.71
C ARG A 309 21.01 10.07 -10.71
N LEU A 310 19.75 9.71 -10.46
CA LEU A 310 18.64 10.67 -10.41
C LEU A 310 18.81 11.66 -9.27
N VAL A 311 19.22 11.17 -8.09
CA VAL A 311 19.43 12.02 -6.91
C VAL A 311 20.72 12.85 -7.04
N SER A 312 21.79 12.29 -7.61
CA SER A 312 23.06 13.01 -7.79
C SER A 312 22.94 14.15 -8.80
N LYS A 313 22.26 13.94 -9.93
CA LYS A 313 22.04 14.96 -10.96
C LYS A 313 21.29 16.17 -10.39
N LYS A 314 20.30 15.93 -9.54
CA LYS A 314 19.51 16.98 -8.91
C LYS A 314 20.31 17.80 -7.90
N ARG A 315 21.16 17.15 -7.09
CA ARG A 315 22.07 17.88 -6.19
C ARG A 315 23.04 18.76 -6.98
N ALA A 316 23.61 18.26 -8.08
CA ALA A 316 24.50 19.06 -8.93
C ALA A 316 23.81 20.31 -9.50
N THR A 317 22.56 20.20 -9.97
CA THR A 317 21.80 21.37 -10.46
C THR A 317 21.45 22.39 -9.36
N ASP A 318 21.27 21.96 -8.11
CA ASP A 318 21.04 22.87 -6.97
C ASP A 318 22.33 23.61 -6.53
N PHE A 319 23.51 23.03 -6.78
CA PHE A 319 24.81 23.68 -6.53
C PHE A 319 25.13 24.73 -7.60
N ASP A 320 24.93 24.41 -8.88
CA ASP A 320 25.15 25.35 -9.99
C ASP A 320 24.18 26.56 -9.94
N GLY A 321 22.93 26.35 -9.51
CA GLY A 321 21.93 27.42 -9.37
C GLY A 321 22.16 28.37 -8.19
N ASN A 322 22.97 27.98 -7.20
CA ASN A 322 23.31 28.80 -6.02
C ASN A 322 24.69 29.47 -6.12
N GLY A 323 25.36 29.40 -7.27
CA GLY A 323 26.66 30.04 -7.48
C GLY A 323 27.79 29.50 -6.59
N VAL A 324 27.66 28.27 -6.09
CA VAL A 324 28.70 27.63 -5.29
C VAL A 324 29.43 26.62 -6.17
N ASP A 325 30.67 26.96 -6.48
CA ASP A 325 31.58 26.22 -7.35
C ASP A 325 31.75 24.76 -6.85
N ALA A 326 31.23 23.81 -7.64
CA ALA A 326 31.12 22.40 -7.27
C ALA A 326 32.48 21.71 -7.05
N GLU A 327 33.57 22.29 -7.58
CA GLU A 327 34.92 21.76 -7.44
C GLU A 327 35.52 21.95 -6.03
N ALA A 328 35.04 22.93 -5.25
CA ALA A 328 35.61 23.25 -3.94
C ALA A 328 35.15 22.30 -2.82
N TYR A 329 33.98 21.66 -2.95
CA TYR A 329 33.41 20.81 -1.90
C TYR A 329 33.84 19.34 -1.99
N ILE A 330 34.22 18.86 -3.18
CA ILE A 330 34.61 17.45 -3.41
C ILE A 330 36.00 17.11 -2.84
N ARG A 331 36.79 18.12 -2.43
CA ARG A 331 38.13 17.95 -1.83
C ARG A 331 38.17 17.98 -0.28
N ARG A 332 37.03 17.95 0.41
CA ARG A 332 36.96 17.83 1.88
C ARG A 332 36.17 16.61 2.31
#